data_AF-A0A2V8QA74-F1
#
_entry.id   AF-A0A2V8QA74-F1
#
_cell.length_a   1.000
_cell.length_b   1.000
_cell.length_c   1.000
_cell.angle_alpha   90.00
_cell.angle_beta   90.00
_cell.angle_gamma   90.00
#
_symmetry.space_group_name_H-M   'P 1'
#
loop_
_entity.id
_entity.type
_entity.pdbx_description
1 polymer ?
#
loop_
_entity_poly.entity_id
_entity_poly.type
_entity_poly.pdbx_seq_one_letter_code
_entity_poly.pdbx_strand_id
1 'polypeptide(L)'
;MKNRASSHLLLIFIILGLEITGYLAVHRAALLRGYETSTIGAVRDLLMFVPLVGLVLWLSRSMRFAGNWVLFTSAILLFSFGMLIQYRLYSDPEYNARNKSAAREEKMSALRMRYIMENY
;
A
#
# COMPACT_ATOMS: atom_id res chain seq x y z
N MET A 1 23.55 13.65 3.95
CA MET A 1 23.69 12.51 3.01
C MET A 1 24.11 13.04 1.65
N LYS A 2 25.13 12.47 0.99
CA LYS A 2 25.42 12.84 -0.42
C LYS A 2 24.21 12.42 -1.26
N ASN A 3 23.63 13.37 -1.98
CA ASN A 3 22.45 13.24 -2.85
C ASN A 3 22.75 12.37 -4.09
N ARG A 4 23.07 11.09 -3.87
CA ARG A 4 23.44 10.11 -4.90
C ARG A 4 22.20 9.32 -5.29
N ALA A 5 21.98 9.15 -6.59
CA ALA A 5 20.87 8.36 -7.13
C ALA A 5 20.79 6.95 -6.51
N SER A 6 21.93 6.31 -6.22
CA SER A 6 21.97 4.98 -5.57
C SER A 6 21.38 4.96 -4.16
N SER A 7 21.60 6.01 -3.37
CA SER A 7 21.01 6.13 -2.03
C SER A 7 19.49 6.31 -2.11
N HIS A 8 19.02 7.09 -3.09
CA HIS A 8 17.59 7.29 -3.31
C HIS A 8 16.91 6.04 -3.89
N LEU A 9 17.60 5.28 -4.74
CA LEU A 9 17.14 3.98 -5.21
C LEU A 9 16.97 2.98 -4.05
N LEU A 10 17.93 2.95 -3.11
CA LEU A 10 17.80 2.16 -1.89
C LEU A 10 16.58 2.59 -1.06
N LEU A 11 16.36 3.90 -0.90
CA LEU A 11 15.17 4.41 -0.20
C LEU A 11 13.87 3.98 -0.90
N ILE A 12 13.82 3.98 -2.23
CA ILE A 12 12.63 3.51 -2.97
C ILE A 12 12.39 2.02 -2.71
N PHE A 13 13.44 1.19 -2.65
CA PHE A 13 13.27 -0.23 -2.28
C PHE A 13 12.81 -0.41 -0.84
N ILE A 14 13.26 0.43 0.09
CA ILE A 14 12.76 0.43 1.47
C ILE A 14 11.28 0.80 1.49
N ILE A 15 10.88 1.85 0.77
CA ILE A 15 9.47 2.26 0.64
C ILE A 15 8.62 1.12 0.06
N LEU A 16 9.09 0.47 -1.01
CA LEU A 16 8.42 -0.70 -1.60
C LEU A 16 8.27 -1.84 -0.58
N GLY A 17 9.30 -2.13 0.22
CA GLY A 17 9.24 -3.13 1.28
C GLY A 17 8.23 -2.79 2.37
N LEU A 18 8.15 -1.52 2.76
CA LEU A 18 7.13 -1.02 3.69
C LEU A 18 5.72 -1.13 3.10
N GLU A 19 5.55 -0.83 1.81
CA GLU A 19 4.27 -0.94 1.11
C GLU A 19 3.77 -2.39 1.06
N ILE A 20 4.65 -3.35 0.72
CA ILE A 20 4.35 -4.79 0.74
C ILE A 20 3.92 -5.21 2.15
N THR A 21 4.67 -4.79 3.18
CA THR A 21 4.34 -5.09 4.57
C THR A 21 3.00 -4.48 4.98
N GLY A 22 2.70 -3.26 4.51
CA GLY A 22 1.42 -2.59 4.69
C GLY A 22 0.26 -3.37 4.08
N TYR A 23 0.38 -3.83 2.83
CA TYR A 23 -0.65 -4.66 2.19
C TYR A 23 -0.87 -5.98 2.91
N LEU A 24 0.20 -6.65 3.36
CA LEU A 24 0.07 -7.87 4.16
C LEU A 24 -0.65 -7.60 5.48
N ALA A 25 -0.32 -6.50 6.17
CA ALA A 25 -0.98 -6.11 7.41
C ALA A 25 -2.47 -5.80 7.20
N VAL A 26 -2.82 -5.07 6.13
CA VAL A 26 -4.22 -4.78 5.76
C VAL A 26 -4.97 -6.06 5.41
N HIS A 27 -4.38 -6.95 4.62
CA HIS A 27 -4.98 -8.22 4.26
C HIS A 27 -5.24 -9.10 5.49
N ARG A 28 -4.26 -9.22 6.39
CA ARG A 28 -4.45 -9.94 7.66
C ARG A 28 -5.55 -9.30 8.48
N ALA A 29 -5.56 -7.97 8.64
CA ALA A 29 -6.58 -7.27 9.41
C ALA A 29 -8.00 -7.43 8.82
N ALA A 30 -8.12 -7.54 7.50
CA ALA A 30 -9.39 -7.80 6.82
C ALA A 30 -9.91 -9.22 7.09
N LEU A 31 -9.04 -10.23 6.98
CA LEU A 31 -9.40 -11.62 7.30
C LEU A 31 -9.89 -11.75 8.75
N LEU A 32 -9.26 -11.03 9.68
CA LEU A 32 -9.68 -10.97 11.08
C LEU A 32 -11.08 -10.38 11.28
N ARG A 33 -11.59 -9.62 10.31
CA ARG A 33 -12.90 -8.97 10.28
C ARG A 33 -13.91 -9.70 9.38
N GLY A 34 -13.53 -10.86 8.82
CA GLY A 34 -14.43 -11.71 8.05
C GLY A 34 -14.58 -11.35 6.57
N TYR A 35 -13.65 -10.61 5.97
CA TYR A 35 -13.65 -10.32 4.53
C TYR A 35 -12.27 -10.41 3.90
N GLU A 36 -12.22 -10.66 2.59
CA GLU A 36 -10.98 -10.71 1.81
C GLU A 36 -10.66 -9.37 1.15
N THR A 37 -9.36 -9.11 0.93
CA THR A 37 -8.88 -7.93 0.19
C THR A 37 -8.49 -8.29 -1.23
N SER A 38 -8.48 -7.31 -2.13
CA SER A 38 -8.14 -7.55 -3.53
C SER A 38 -6.64 -7.83 -3.69
N THR A 39 -6.28 -9.02 -4.17
CA THR A 39 -4.89 -9.33 -4.57
C THR A 39 -4.49 -8.56 -5.82
N ILE A 40 -5.41 -8.42 -6.78
CA ILE A 40 -5.19 -7.68 -8.02
C ILE A 40 -4.88 -6.21 -7.74
N GLY A 41 -5.62 -5.59 -6.81
CA GLY A 41 -5.38 -4.21 -6.38
C GLY A 41 -3.97 -4.04 -5.80
N ALA A 42 -3.56 -4.93 -4.89
CA ALA A 42 -2.21 -4.89 -4.30
C ALA A 42 -1.12 -5.05 -5.38
N VAL A 43 -1.26 -6.03 -6.29
CA VAL A 43 -0.28 -6.26 -7.35
C VAL A 43 -0.17 -5.05 -8.28
N ARG A 44 -1.30 -4.46 -8.68
CA ARG A 44 -1.32 -3.23 -9.50
C ARG A 44 -0.53 -2.10 -8.83
N ASP A 45 -0.76 -1.88 -7.54
CA ASP A 45 -0.13 -0.78 -6.81
C ASP A 45 1.39 -1.03 -6.66
N LEU A 46 1.80 -2.28 -6.40
CA LEU A 46 3.22 -2.66 -6.40
C LEU A 46 3.88 -2.48 -7.78
N LEU A 47 3.16 -2.79 -8.87
CA LEU A 47 3.67 -2.59 -10.23
C LEU A 47 3.92 -1.11 -10.56
N MET A 48 3.29 -0.16 -9.87
CA MET A 48 3.57 1.28 -10.05
C MET A 48 5.01 1.65 -9.67
N PHE A 49 5.71 0.84 -8.88
CA PHE A 49 7.13 1.06 -8.59
C PHE A 49 8.05 0.75 -9.77
N VAL A 50 7.63 -0.10 -10.72
CA VAL A 50 8.42 -0.46 -11.89
C VAL A 50 8.75 0.77 -12.76
N PRO A 51 7.77 1.58 -13.22
CA PRO A 51 8.08 2.79 -13.98
C PRO A 51 8.84 3.82 -13.15
N LEU A 52 8.62 3.89 -11.83
CA LEU A 52 9.36 4.80 -10.94
C LEU A 52 10.85 4.44 -10.82
N VAL A 53 11.18 3.16 -10.66
CA VAL A 53 12.56 2.67 -10.68
C VAL A 53 13.18 2.88 -12.06
N GLY A 54 12.42 2.61 -13.13
CA GLY A 54 12.84 2.90 -14.51
C GLY A 54 13.21 4.38 -14.71
N LEU A 55 12.41 5.29 -14.17
CA LEU A 55 12.66 6.74 -14.17
C LEU A 55 13.97 7.10 -13.47
N VAL A 56 14.25 6.54 -12.29
CA VAL A 56 15.51 6.78 -11.58
C VAL A 56 16.71 6.32 -12.41
N LEU A 57 16.63 5.12 -12.98
CA LEU A 57 17.71 4.55 -13.79
C LEU A 57 17.95 5.39 -15.06
N TRP A 58 16.87 5.79 -15.74
CA TRP A 58 16.95 6.60 -16.95
C TRP A 58 17.51 8.00 -16.66
N LEU A 59 16.97 8.69 -15.65
CA LEU A 59 17.45 10.02 -15.24
C LEU A 59 18.91 9.97 -14.77
N SER A 60 19.29 8.92 -14.04
CA SER A 60 20.65 8.77 -13.54
C SER A 60 21.66 8.39 -14.64
N ARG A 61 21.30 7.51 -15.58
CA ARG A 61 22.26 7.00 -16.58
C ARG A 61 22.23 7.76 -17.90
N SER A 62 21.06 8.01 -18.46
CA SER A 62 20.91 8.64 -19.76
C SER A 62 21.00 10.16 -19.66
N MET A 63 20.27 10.75 -18.70
CA MET A 63 20.22 12.21 -18.53
C MET A 63 21.34 12.75 -17.63
N ARG A 64 22.06 11.88 -16.92
CA ARG A 64 23.11 12.23 -15.95
C ARG A 64 22.65 13.31 -14.95
N PHE A 65 21.41 13.17 -14.48
CA PHE A 65 20.78 14.17 -13.61
C PHE A 65 21.61 14.40 -12.33
N ALA A 66 22.02 15.65 -12.13
CA ALA A 66 22.84 16.08 -10.99
C ALA A 66 22.04 16.87 -9.93
N GLY A 67 20.71 16.99 -10.09
CA GLY A 67 19.84 17.76 -9.21
C GLY A 67 19.45 17.03 -7.92
N ASN A 68 18.55 17.63 -7.14
CA ASN A 68 18.11 17.11 -5.84
C ASN A 68 17.10 15.95 -5.98
N TRP A 69 17.50 14.74 -5.58
CA TRP A 69 16.65 13.56 -5.60
C TRP A 69 15.66 13.48 -4.44
N VAL A 70 15.83 14.32 -3.41
CA VAL A 70 14.95 14.35 -2.23
C VAL A 70 13.51 14.59 -2.63
N LEU A 71 13.23 15.59 -3.48
CA LEU A 71 11.87 15.90 -3.93
C LEU A 71 11.21 14.70 -4.62
N PHE A 72 11.97 14.00 -5.47
CA PHE A 72 11.50 12.81 -6.16
C PHE A 72 11.17 11.68 -5.17
N THR A 73 12.08 11.38 -4.24
CA THR A 73 11.82 10.33 -3.23
C THR A 73 10.70 10.69 -2.26
N SER A 74 10.57 11.96 -1.88
CA SER A 74 9.47 12.43 -1.03
C SER A 74 8.12 12.32 -1.75
N ALA A 75 8.07 12.63 -3.05
CA ALA A 75 6.88 12.44 -3.85
C ALA A 75 6.49 10.94 -3.93
N ILE A 76 7.46 10.04 -4.14
CA ILE A 76 7.21 8.59 -4.11
C ILE A 76 6.70 8.14 -2.74
N LEU A 77 7.30 8.65 -1.65
CA LEU A 77 6.86 8.31 -0.30
C LEU A 77 5.39 8.71 -0.07
N LEU A 78 5.02 9.95 -0.41
CA LEU A 78 3.64 10.43 -0.28
C LEU A 78 2.67 9.65 -1.18
N PHE A 79 3.11 9.33 -2.40
CA PHE A 79 2.35 8.49 -3.32
C PHE A 79 2.11 7.08 -2.74
N SER A 80 3.13 6.47 -2.14
CA SER A 80 3.03 5.17 -1.44
C SER A 80 2.00 5.23 -0.31
N PHE A 81 2.06 6.24 0.56
CA PHE A 81 1.05 6.42 1.60
C PHE A 81 -0.37 6.55 1.04
N GLY A 82 -0.53 7.29 -0.05
CA GLY A 82 -1.82 7.42 -0.75
C GLY A 82 -2.35 6.07 -1.24
N MET A 83 -1.49 5.27 -1.90
CA MET A 83 -1.86 3.94 -2.38
C MET A 83 -2.25 3.01 -1.22
N LEU A 84 -1.46 2.97 -0.14
CA LEU A 84 -1.78 2.15 1.04
C LEU A 84 -3.15 2.48 1.65
N ILE A 85 -3.44 3.78 1.80
CA ILE A 85 -4.72 4.23 2.34
C ILE A 85 -5.86 3.87 1.40
N GLN A 86 -5.69 4.09 0.08
CA GLN A 86 -6.68 3.72 -0.94
C GLN A 86 -6.93 2.22 -0.94
N TYR A 87 -5.87 1.40 -0.90
CA TYR A 87 -5.97 -0.05 -0.82
C TYR A 87 -6.78 -0.50 0.38
N ARG A 88 -6.48 0.04 1.56
CA ARG A 88 -7.23 -0.23 2.80
C ARG A 88 -8.68 0.18 2.71
N LEU A 89 -8.96 1.33 2.09
CA LEU A 89 -10.31 1.88 1.98
C LEU A 89 -11.18 1.08 1.00
N TYR A 90 -10.67 0.83 -0.20
CA TYR A 90 -11.40 0.12 -1.25
C TYR A 90 -11.47 -1.38 -1.06
N SER A 91 -10.61 -1.94 -0.18
CA SER A 91 -10.74 -3.33 0.25
C SER A 91 -11.83 -3.52 1.32
N ASP A 92 -12.38 -2.46 1.92
CA ASP A 92 -13.46 -2.56 2.89
C ASP A 92 -14.81 -2.76 2.17
N PRO A 93 -15.54 -3.87 2.39
CA PRO A 93 -16.80 -4.16 1.71
C PRO A 93 -17.83 -3.05 1.91
N GLU A 94 -17.78 -2.36 3.06
CA GLU A 94 -18.66 -1.24 3.39
C GLU A 94 -18.54 -0.08 2.37
N TYR A 95 -17.36 0.11 1.78
CA TYR A 95 -17.11 1.20 0.85
C TYR A 95 -17.68 0.92 -0.55
N ASN A 96 -17.76 -0.35 -0.95
CA ASN A 96 -18.27 -0.77 -2.25
C ASN A 96 -19.72 -1.27 -2.19
N ALA A 97 -20.28 -1.49 -1.00
CA ALA A 97 -21.64 -1.99 -0.82
C ALA A 97 -22.69 -0.95 -1.23
N ARG A 98 -23.68 -1.40 -2.01
CA ARG A 98 -24.86 -0.60 -2.36
C ARG A 98 -25.73 -0.30 -1.13
N ASN A 99 -25.75 -1.22 -0.15
CA ASN A 99 -26.39 -1.02 1.15
C ASN A 99 -25.34 -1.10 2.28
N LYS A 100 -24.83 0.06 2.69
CA LYS A 100 -23.72 0.16 3.64
C LYS A 100 -24.07 -0.30 5.05
N SER A 101 -25.33 -0.19 5.47
CA SER A 101 -25.76 -0.64 6.80
C SER A 101 -25.66 -2.15 6.94
N ALA A 102 -26.14 -2.91 5.94
CA ALA A 102 -26.06 -4.37 5.93
C ALA A 102 -24.60 -4.87 5.96
N ALA A 103 -23.72 -4.29 5.13
CA ALA A 103 -22.30 -4.66 5.11
C ALA A 103 -21.60 -4.37 6.45
N ARG A 104 -22.01 -3.30 7.16
CA ARG A 104 -21.49 -2.98 8.48
C ARG A 104 -22.00 -3.96 9.54
N GLU A 105 -23.27 -4.36 9.47
CA GLU A 105 -23.85 -5.37 10.37
C GLU A 105 -23.15 -6.73 10.24
N GLU A 106 -22.90 -7.19 9.01
CA GLU A 106 -22.16 -8.44 8.73
C GLU A 106 -20.74 -8.42 9.30
N LYS A 107 -20.04 -7.29 9.14
CA LYS A 107 -18.70 -7.11 9.72
C LYS A 107 -18.71 -7.13 11.25
N MET A 108 -19.71 -6.50 11.86
CA MET A 108 -19.86 -6.49 13.32
C MET A 108 -20.27 -7.86 13.87
N SER A 109 -21.10 -8.62 13.15
CA SER A 109 -21.49 -9.97 13.55
C SER A 109 -20.31 -10.93 13.47
N ALA A 110 -19.47 -10.85 12.42
CA ALA A 110 -18.25 -11.64 12.30
C ALA A 110 -17.26 -11.37 13.45
N LEU A 111 -17.04 -10.09 13.79
CA LEU A 111 -16.21 -9.70 14.93
C LEU A 111 -16.78 -10.19 16.27
N ARG A 112 -18.10 -10.10 16.46
CA ARG A 112 -18.77 -10.59 17.67
C ARG A 112 -18.65 -12.10 17.82
N MET A 113 -18.93 -12.86 16.77
CA MET A 113 -18.81 -14.33 16.78
C MET A 113 -17.39 -14.77 17.10
N ARG A 114 -16.41 -14.09 16.53
CA ARG A 114 -15.01 -14.37 16.81
C ARG A 114 -14.62 -14.04 18.26
N TYR A 115 -15.08 -12.91 18.79
CA TYR A 115 -14.85 -12.56 20.19
C TYR A 115 -15.43 -13.61 21.14
N ILE A 116 -16.62 -14.14 20.83
CA ILE A 116 -17.22 -15.23 21.60
C ILE A 116 -16.31 -16.47 21.54
N MET A 117 -15.93 -16.94 20.35
CA MET A 117 -15.06 -18.12 20.18
C MET A 117 -13.68 -17.99 20.85
N GLU A 118 -13.15 -16.77 21.00
CA GLU A 118 -11.85 -16.54 21.64
C GLU A 118 -11.93 -16.46 23.17
N ASN A 119 -13.10 -16.14 23.75
CA ASN A 119 -13.24 -15.83 25.19
C ASN A 119 -14.21 -16.75 25.95
N TYR A 120 -14.99 -17.57 25.26
CA TYR A 120 -15.99 -18.50 25.83
C TYR A 120 -15.91 -19.84 25.13
#